data_AF-A0A2S9FGG7-F1
#
_entry.id   AF-A0A2S9FGG7-F1
#
_cell.length_a   1.000
_cell.length_b   1.000
_cell.length_c   1.000
_cell.angle_alpha   90.00
_cell.angle_beta   90.00
_cell.angle_gamma   90.00
#
_symmetry.space_group_name_H-M   'P 1'
#
loop_
_entity.id
_entity.type
_entity.pdbx_description
1 polymer ?
#
loop_
_entity_poly.entity_id
_entity_poly.type
_entity_poly.pdbx_seq_one_letter_code
_entity_poly.pdbx_strand_id
1 'polypeptide(L)'
;MTSAFDEDAIRHWLVDYLVTNIGCSPDEIDLDAPLNDLAVGSSDAVVLTGELSELLGRTVSPVEFWQYPTINALARFLTGGEVEAVPDVSPVRR
;
A
#
# COMPACT_ATOMS: atom_id res chain seq x y z
N MET A 1 1.62 8.88 23.96
CA MET A 1 1.80 7.58 23.28
C MET A 1 1.42 7.79 21.84
N THR A 2 2.38 8.18 21.02
CA THR A 2 2.19 8.49 19.60
C THR A 2 2.88 7.39 18.81
N SER A 3 2.23 6.25 18.72
CA SER A 3 2.50 5.22 17.72
C SER A 3 1.25 5.21 16.85
N ALA A 4 1.11 6.19 15.96
CA ALA A 4 -0.19 6.47 15.33
C ALA A 4 -0.51 5.52 14.15
N PHE A 5 0.49 4.83 13.59
CA PHE A 5 0.31 3.87 12.49
C PHE A 5 1.35 2.74 12.57
N ASP A 6 1.00 1.64 13.25
CA ASP A 6 1.73 0.37 13.25
C ASP A 6 1.30 -0.52 12.06
N GLU A 7 2.05 -1.60 11.78
CA GLU A 7 1.80 -2.46 10.61
C GLU A 7 0.37 -3.01 10.63
N ASP A 8 -0.09 -3.45 11.81
CA ASP A 8 -1.46 -3.92 12.02
C ASP A 8 -2.52 -2.85 11.74
N ALA A 9 -2.23 -1.57 12.02
CA ALA A 9 -3.16 -0.47 11.73
C ALA A 9 -3.27 -0.25 10.22
N ILE A 10 -2.14 -0.29 9.51
CA ILE A 10 -2.12 -0.18 8.04
C ILE A 10 -2.81 -1.38 7.40
N ARG A 11 -2.59 -2.60 7.90
CA ARG A 11 -3.28 -3.81 7.42
C ARG A 11 -4.78 -3.70 7.62
N HIS A 12 -5.25 -3.30 8.80
CA HIS A 12 -6.67 -3.09 9.05
C HIS A 12 -7.28 -2.05 8.11
N TRP A 13 -6.57 -0.92 7.92
CA TRP A 13 -7.05 0.13 7.02
C TRP A 13 -7.11 -0.34 5.56
N LEU A 14 -6.11 -1.10 5.10
CA LEU A 14 -6.09 -1.71 3.77
C LEU A 14 -7.26 -2.70 3.60
N VAL A 15 -7.51 -3.56 4.57
CA VAL A 15 -8.64 -4.50 4.55
C VAL A 15 -9.96 -3.74 4.50
N ASP A 16 -10.16 -2.73 5.35
CA ASP A 16 -11.38 -1.92 5.38
C ASP A 16 -11.61 -1.19 4.05
N TYR A 17 -10.54 -0.65 3.45
CA TYR A 17 -10.59 -0.03 2.12
C TYR A 17 -11.02 -1.03 1.05
N LEU A 18 -10.45 -2.24 1.04
CA LEU A 18 -10.81 -3.29 0.07
C LEU A 18 -12.26 -3.75 0.26
N VAL A 19 -12.72 -3.92 1.49
CA VAL A 19 -14.11 -4.28 1.76
C VAL A 19 -15.07 -3.18 1.31
N THR A 20 -14.74 -1.91 1.59
CA THR A 20 -15.63 -0.78 1.32
C THR A 20 -15.62 -0.34 -0.14
N ASN A 21 -14.44 -0.30 -0.77
CA ASN A 21 -14.25 0.26 -2.11
C ASN A 21 -14.26 -0.82 -3.22
N ILE A 22 -13.68 -1.99 -2.96
CA ILE A 22 -13.65 -3.11 -3.92
C ILE A 22 -14.84 -4.06 -3.71
N GLY A 23 -15.36 -4.17 -2.48
CA GLY A 23 -16.43 -5.09 -2.14
C GLY A 23 -15.93 -6.51 -1.87
N CYS A 24 -14.65 -6.68 -1.55
CA CYS A 24 -14.10 -7.97 -1.14
C CYS A 24 -14.62 -8.38 0.25
N SER A 25 -14.80 -9.68 0.48
CA SER A 25 -15.10 -10.18 1.82
C SER A 25 -13.83 -10.15 2.69
N PRO A 26 -13.88 -9.71 3.95
CA PRO A 26 -12.70 -9.72 4.84
C PRO A 26 -12.12 -11.12 5.03
N ASP A 27 -12.94 -12.17 4.97
CA ASP A 27 -12.52 -13.57 5.02
C ASP A 27 -11.82 -14.05 3.72
N GLU A 28 -12.01 -13.36 2.60
CA GLU A 28 -11.39 -13.65 1.31
C GLU A 28 -10.16 -12.77 1.03
N ILE A 29 -9.93 -11.74 1.86
CA ILE A 29 -8.76 -10.88 1.74
C ILE A 29 -7.56 -11.60 2.37
N ASP A 30 -6.69 -12.09 1.50
CA ASP A 30 -5.41 -12.66 1.91
C ASP A 30 -4.32 -11.56 1.91
N LEU A 31 -3.68 -11.36 3.07
CA LEU A 31 -2.69 -10.30 3.28
C LEU A 31 -1.35 -10.56 2.55
N ASP A 32 -1.11 -11.83 2.21
CA ASP A 32 0.06 -12.30 1.47
C ASP A 32 -0.26 -12.49 -0.03
N ALA A 33 -1.53 -12.37 -0.44
CA ALA A 33 -1.92 -12.34 -1.84
C ALA A 33 -1.58 -10.99 -2.51
N PRO A 34 -1.26 -11.03 -3.82
CA PRO A 34 -1.07 -9.82 -4.57
C PRO A 34 -2.40 -9.06 -4.74
N LEU A 35 -2.39 -7.73 -4.59
CA LEU A 35 -3.53 -6.83 -4.72
C LEU A 35 -4.26 -7.01 -6.07
N ASN A 36 -3.52 -7.37 -7.13
CA ASN A 36 -4.10 -7.66 -8.44
C ASN A 36 -5.04 -8.88 -8.42
N ASP A 37 -4.84 -9.84 -7.52
CA ASP A 37 -5.73 -10.99 -7.31
C ASP A 37 -6.97 -10.58 -6.49
N LEU A 38 -6.80 -9.61 -5.58
CA LEU A 38 -7.87 -8.99 -4.78
C LEU A 38 -8.72 -7.97 -5.55
N ALA A 39 -8.74 -8.06 -6.89
CA ALA A 39 -9.45 -7.15 -7.79
C ALA A 39 -9.07 -5.65 -7.69
N VAL A 40 -7.89 -5.33 -7.14
CA VAL A 40 -7.38 -3.95 -7.10
C VAL A 40 -6.87 -3.56 -8.49
N GLY A 41 -7.61 -2.65 -9.15
CA GLY A 41 -7.22 -2.11 -10.45
C GLY A 41 -6.21 -0.97 -10.33
N SER A 42 -5.64 -0.57 -11.48
CA SER A 42 -4.70 0.57 -11.54
C SER A 42 -5.28 1.87 -10.98
N SER A 43 -6.58 2.11 -11.16
CA SER A 43 -7.26 3.28 -10.62
C SER A 43 -7.35 3.24 -9.09
N ASP A 44 -7.71 2.07 -8.54
CA ASP A 44 -7.79 1.85 -7.10
C ASP A 44 -6.41 1.98 -6.45
N ALA A 45 -5.36 1.44 -7.08
CA ALA A 45 -3.99 1.60 -6.61
C ALA A 45 -3.57 3.07 -6.52
N VAL A 46 -3.92 3.91 -7.51
CA VAL A 46 -3.61 5.35 -7.48
C VAL A 46 -4.37 6.05 -6.35
N VAL A 47 -5.66 5.77 -6.18
CA VAL A 47 -6.44 6.35 -5.07
C VAL A 47 -5.85 5.92 -3.73
N LEU A 48 -5.57 4.63 -3.57
CA LEU A 48 -4.99 4.04 -2.36
C LEU A 48 -3.64 4.68 -2.02
N THR A 49 -2.77 4.93 -3.01
CA THR A 49 -1.52 5.67 -2.77
C THR A 49 -1.75 7.11 -2.31
N GLY A 50 -2.76 7.79 -2.85
CA GLY A 50 -3.10 9.16 -2.46
C GLY A 50 -3.55 9.23 -1.01
N GLU A 51 -4.53 8.40 -0.65
CA GLU A 51 -5.06 8.29 0.72
C GLU A 51 -3.95 7.95 1.72
N LEU A 52 -3.11 6.97 1.42
CA LEU A 52 -1.96 6.61 2.26
C LEU A 52 -0.95 7.75 2.37
N SER A 53 -0.73 8.48 1.28
CA SER A 53 0.22 9.59 1.24
C SER A 53 -0.23 10.73 2.15
N GLU A 54 -1.52 11.04 2.14
CA GLU A 54 -2.13 12.02 3.03
C GLU A 54 -2.16 11.53 4.50
N LEU A 55 -2.50 10.27 4.72
CA LEU A 55 -2.59 9.65 6.04
C LEU A 55 -1.23 9.56 6.74
N LEU A 56 -0.17 9.23 6.01
CA LEU A 56 1.20 9.14 6.53
C LEU A 56 1.96 10.47 6.46
N GLY A 57 1.44 11.46 5.73
CA GLY A 57 2.12 12.72 5.45
C GLY A 57 3.42 12.54 4.64
N ARG A 58 3.53 11.47 3.84
CA ARG A 58 4.72 11.16 3.02
C ARG A 58 4.30 10.81 1.60
N THR A 59 5.13 11.09 0.60
CA THR A 59 4.79 10.73 -0.79
C THR A 59 4.85 9.21 -0.98
N VAL A 60 3.72 8.58 -1.28
CA VAL A 60 3.64 7.16 -1.68
C VAL A 60 3.39 7.13 -3.18
N SER A 61 4.27 6.45 -3.93
CA SER A 61 4.14 6.36 -5.38
C SER A 61 3.42 5.06 -5.80
N PRO A 62 2.59 5.07 -6.86
CA PRO A 62 1.96 3.87 -7.39
C PRO A 62 2.96 2.87 -7.97
N VAL A 63 4.21 3.29 -8.22
CA VAL A 63 5.32 2.39 -8.55
C VAL A 63 5.58 1.39 -7.42
N GLU A 64 5.42 1.81 -6.15
CA GLU A 64 5.65 0.97 -4.98
C GLU A 64 4.66 -0.19 -4.89
N PHE A 65 3.48 -0.09 -5.51
CA PHE A 65 2.52 -1.19 -5.59
C PHE A 65 3.02 -2.33 -6.48
N TRP A 66 3.87 -2.02 -7.46
CA TRP A 66 4.52 -3.03 -8.28
C TRP A 66 5.69 -3.68 -7.54
N GLN A 67 6.35 -2.94 -6.65
CA GLN A 67 7.44 -3.46 -5.82
C GLN A 67 6.93 -4.28 -4.62
N TYR A 68 5.82 -3.84 -4.04
CA TYR A 68 5.16 -4.42 -2.87
C TYR A 68 3.71 -4.73 -3.21
N PRO A 69 3.44 -5.76 -4.03
CA PRO A 69 2.10 -6.07 -4.47
C PRO A 69 1.23 -6.66 -3.36
N THR A 70 1.73 -6.86 -2.13
CA THR A 70 0.98 -7.50 -1.02
C THR A 70 0.74 -6.51 0.12
N ILE A 71 -0.37 -6.70 0.84
CA ILE A 71 -0.75 -5.85 1.98
C ILE A 71 0.33 -5.90 3.07
N ASN A 72 0.90 -7.08 3.35
CA ASN A 72 1.99 -7.24 4.31
C ASN A 72 3.25 -6.44 3.92
N ALA A 73 3.68 -6.54 2.66
CA ALA A 73 4.87 -5.84 2.19
C ALA A 73 4.67 -4.32 2.22
N LEU A 74 3.48 -3.87 1.81
CA LEU A 74 3.11 -2.46 1.78
C LEU A 74 3.01 -1.89 3.22
N ALA A 75 2.35 -2.60 4.14
CA ALA A 75 2.28 -2.21 5.55
C ALA A 75 3.68 -2.06 6.17
N ARG A 76 4.57 -3.02 5.94
CA ARG A 76 5.95 -3.00 6.45
C ARG A 76 6.79 -1.87 5.85
N PHE A 77 6.57 -1.55 4.57
CA PHE A 77 7.18 -0.39 3.91
C PHE A 77 6.68 0.94 4.50
N LEU A 78 5.40 1.01 4.86
CA LEU A 78 4.76 2.23 5.35
C LEU A 78 5.13 2.56 6.79
N THR A 79 5.35 1.55 7.63
CA THR A 79 5.75 1.72 9.04
C THR A 79 7.23 2.01 9.27
N GLY A 80 8.02 2.13 8.20
CA GLY A 80 9.43 2.48 8.31
C GLY A 80 10.33 1.29 8.64
N GLY A 81 9.93 0.07 8.31
CA GLY A 81 10.92 -0.95 8.04
C GLY A 81 11.86 -0.39 6.98
N GLU A 82 13.17 -0.37 7.25
CA GLU A 82 14.20 0.04 6.29
C GLU A 82 14.05 -0.81 5.03
N VAL A 83 13.23 -0.34 4.11
CA VAL A 83 13.20 -0.85 2.76
C VAL A 83 14.15 0.09 2.06
N GLU A 84 15.33 -0.44 1.76
CA GLU A 84 16.31 0.18 0.90
C GLU A 84 15.56 0.62 -0.37
N ALA A 85 15.12 1.88 -0.36
CA ALA A 85 14.51 2.51 -1.51
C ALA A 85 15.57 2.42 -2.57
N VAL A 86 15.36 1.52 -3.54
CA VAL A 86 16.23 1.43 -4.71
C VAL A 86 16.38 2.86 -5.23
N PRO A 87 17.59 3.44 -5.18
CA PRO A 87 17.74 4.85 -5.45
C PRO A 87 17.37 5.09 -6.91
N ASP A 88 16.54 6.10 -7.13
CA ASP A 88 16.53 6.93 -8.33
C ASP A 88 16.42 6.17 -9.67
N VAL A 89 15.19 6.01 -10.17
CA VAL A 89 14.99 6.00 -11.62
C VAL A 89 14.76 7.44 -12.08
N SER A 90 15.83 8.25 -12.07
CA SER A 90 15.95 9.33 -13.05
C SER A 90 16.09 8.69 -14.42
N PRO A 91 15.14 8.82 -15.38
CA PRO A 91 15.54 8.73 -16.76
C PRO A 91 16.20 10.06 -17.08
N VAL A 92 17.52 10.12 -16.92
CA VAL A 92 18.30 10.99 -17.80
C VAL A 92 17.99 10.51 -19.22
N ARG A 93 17.22 11.29 -19.96
CA ARG A 93 17.41 11.33 -21.41
C ARG A 93 17.12 12.73 -21.94
N ARG A 94 18.22 13.32 -22.42
CA ARG A 94 18.34 14.49 -23.29
C ARG A 94 17.25 14.60 -24.34
#